data_AF-A0A3Q0SN73-F1
#
_entry.id   AF-A0A3Q0SN73-F1
#
_cell.length_a   1.000
_cell.length_b   1.000
_cell.length_c   1.000
_cell.angle_alpha   90.00
_cell.angle_beta   90.00
_cell.angle_gamma   90.00
#
_symmetry.space_group_name_H-M   'P 1'
#
loop_
_entity.id
_entity.type
_entity.pdbx_description
1 polymer ?
#
loop_
_entity_poly.entity_id
_entity_poly.type
_entity_poly.pdbx_seq_one_letter_code
_entity_poly.pdbx_strand_id
1 'polypeptide(L)'
;MTSTCIIPNTTSIELKCESTLKGAGVHSITTVNKVSVTAGKSVSIPCLYESRYMNHVKYLCEGQDWNFCSYAVKTNKPDRSGKYSISDDKMEKIFTVTINQLTNKNTDYWCVVEINGGSDHGESFQLLVTSGKYLSFPKSCAVQKQIF
;
A
#
# COMPACT_ATOMS: atom_id res chain seq x y z
N MET A 1 -12.13 8.28 -18.98
CA MET A 1 -12.87 7.00 -19.18
C MET A 1 -12.86 6.30 -17.83
N THR A 2 -13.98 6.39 -17.11
CA THR A 2 -14.15 5.75 -15.79
C THR A 2 -14.51 4.29 -16.01
N SER A 3 -13.58 3.37 -15.74
CA SER A 3 -13.87 1.94 -15.75
C SER A 3 -14.39 1.53 -14.38
N THR A 4 -15.66 1.19 -14.31
CA THR A 4 -16.30 0.64 -13.11
C THR A 4 -15.94 -0.85 -13.01
N CYS A 5 -15.14 -1.24 -12.02
CA CYS A 5 -14.95 -2.65 -11.69
C CYS A 5 -16.10 -3.11 -10.78
N ILE A 6 -16.95 -4.00 -11.29
CA ILE A 6 -17.94 -4.71 -10.48
C ILE A 6 -17.25 -5.97 -9.93
N ILE A 7 -17.04 -6.04 -8.62
CA ILE A 7 -16.57 -7.27 -7.95
C ILE A 7 -17.73 -7.84 -7.13
N PRO A 8 -18.12 -9.10 -7.36
CA PRO A 8 -19.19 -9.73 -6.60
C PRO A 8 -18.65 -10.16 -5.23
N ASN A 9 -19.08 -9.43 -4.19
CA ASN A 9 -19.30 -9.92 -2.83
C ASN A 9 -18.06 -10.32 -1.99
N THR A 10 -17.57 -9.41 -1.13
CA THR A 10 -17.13 -9.67 0.28
C THR A 10 -16.58 -8.39 0.94
N THR A 11 -17.34 -7.82 1.88
CA THR A 11 -17.00 -6.99 3.08
C THR A 11 -15.66 -6.21 3.19
N SER A 12 -15.05 -5.78 2.09
CA SER A 12 -13.82 -4.99 2.09
C SER A 12 -14.13 -3.53 1.75
N ILE A 13 -13.75 -2.66 2.67
CA ILE A 13 -13.87 -1.21 2.64
C ILE A 13 -13.46 -0.66 1.26
N GLU A 14 -14.30 0.19 0.68
CA GLU A 14 -14.04 0.87 -0.58
C GLU A 14 -12.72 1.66 -0.51
N LEU A 15 -11.71 1.21 -1.24
CA LEU A 15 -10.56 2.05 -1.57
C LEU A 15 -11.04 3.09 -2.58
N LYS A 16 -11.19 4.34 -2.16
CA LYS A 16 -11.40 5.46 -3.08
C LYS A 16 -10.08 5.74 -3.80
N CYS A 17 -9.83 5.02 -4.89
CA CYS A 17 -8.70 5.26 -5.79
C CYS A 17 -8.99 6.51 -6.64
N GLU A 18 -8.37 7.64 -6.30
CA GLU A 18 -8.23 8.75 -7.25
C GLU A 18 -6.99 8.47 -8.12
N SER A 19 -7.16 7.69 -9.19
CA SER A 19 -6.08 7.39 -10.14
C SER A 19 -5.89 8.57 -11.09
N THR A 20 -4.97 9.47 -10.77
CA THR A 20 -4.44 10.41 -11.77
C THR A 20 -3.39 9.67 -12.60
N LEU A 21 -3.78 9.20 -13.78
CA LEU A 21 -2.85 8.65 -14.77
C LEU A 21 -1.96 9.80 -15.30
N LYS A 22 -0.73 9.93 -14.79
CA LYS A 22 0.28 10.77 -15.44
C LYS A 22 0.82 10.04 -16.67
N GLY A 23 0.60 10.62 -17.84
CA GLY A 23 1.05 10.09 -19.12
C GLY A 23 2.50 10.44 -19.45
N ALA A 24 3.17 9.45 -20.05
CA ALA A 24 4.34 9.46 -20.94
C ALA A 24 5.72 9.89 -20.39
N GLY A 25 6.57 8.87 -20.13
CA GLY A 25 7.99 8.92 -20.45
C GLY A 25 8.94 8.32 -19.41
N VAL A 26 9.65 7.25 -19.81
CA VAL A 26 10.90 6.71 -19.25
C VAL A 26 10.74 5.75 -18.05
N HIS A 27 10.80 4.45 -18.32
CA HIS A 27 11.30 3.43 -17.39
C HIS A 27 10.50 3.25 -16.10
N SER A 28 9.18 3.38 -16.20
CA SER A 28 8.36 3.76 -15.05
C SER A 28 7.82 2.57 -14.28
N ILE A 29 8.02 2.61 -12.96
CA ILE A 29 7.10 2.00 -12.02
C ILE A 29 5.90 2.94 -11.90
N THR A 30 4.70 2.39 -11.80
CA THR A 30 3.48 3.17 -11.58
C THR A 30 2.76 2.67 -10.35
N THR A 31 2.36 3.58 -9.48
CA THR A 31 1.51 3.26 -8.34
C THR A 31 0.49 4.39 -8.10
N VAL A 32 -0.35 4.20 -7.10
CA VAL A 32 -1.27 5.23 -6.59
C VAL A 32 -0.48 6.40 -6.01
N ASN A 33 -0.95 7.64 -6.17
CA ASN A 33 -0.22 8.78 -5.61
C ASN A 33 -0.45 8.96 -4.10
N LYS A 34 -1.68 8.70 -3.65
CA LYS A 34 -2.12 8.94 -2.28
C LYS A 34 -3.18 7.94 -1.89
N VAL A 35 -3.07 7.41 -0.67
CA VAL A 35 -4.02 6.44 -0.12
C VAL A 35 -4.39 6.84 1.30
N SER A 36 -5.69 6.87 1.58
CA SER A 36 -6.20 7.16 2.93
C SER A 36 -6.74 5.89 3.56
N VAL A 37 -6.40 5.65 4.82
CA VAL A 37 -6.78 4.43 5.54
C VAL A 37 -6.96 4.72 7.02
N THR A 38 -7.88 3.99 7.65
CA THR A 38 -8.14 4.14 9.08
C THR A 38 -7.04 3.47 9.91
N ALA A 39 -6.63 4.12 10.99
CA ALA A 39 -5.68 3.55 11.94
C ALA A 39 -6.09 2.15 12.44
N GLY A 40 -5.11 1.28 12.65
CA GLY A 40 -5.29 -0.12 13.04
C GLY A 40 -5.73 -1.04 11.90
N LYS A 41 -5.99 -0.52 10.69
CA LYS A 41 -6.27 -1.34 9.49
C LYS A 41 -4.99 -1.63 8.70
N SER A 42 -5.15 -2.49 7.70
CA SER A 42 -4.13 -2.79 6.71
C SER A 42 -4.52 -2.21 5.35
N VAL A 43 -3.52 -2.01 4.49
CA VAL A 43 -3.73 -1.58 3.11
C VAL A 43 -2.80 -2.34 2.18
N SER A 44 -3.28 -2.64 0.98
CA SER A 44 -2.49 -3.23 -0.10
C SER A 44 -2.32 -2.24 -1.23
N ILE A 45 -1.08 -2.03 -1.67
CA ILE A 45 -0.70 -1.04 -2.66
C ILE A 45 -0.12 -1.76 -3.89
N PRO A 46 -0.77 -1.68 -5.06
CA PRO A 46 -0.25 -2.25 -6.28
C PRO A 46 0.80 -1.33 -6.89
N CYS A 47 1.89 -1.92 -7.37
CA CYS A 47 3.00 -1.24 -8.03
C CYS A 47 3.31 -1.95 -9.33
N LEU A 48 2.86 -1.34 -10.42
CA LEU A 48 3.01 -1.82 -11.79
C LEU A 48 4.42 -1.52 -12.27
N TYR A 49 4.99 -2.40 -13.09
CA TYR A 49 6.33 -2.21 -13.63
C TYR A 49 6.44 -2.69 -15.09
N GLU A 50 7.40 -2.14 -15.83
CA GLU A 50 7.70 -2.56 -17.19
C GLU A 50 8.31 -3.97 -17.26
N SER A 51 8.06 -4.72 -18.34
CA SER A 51 8.52 -6.10 -18.52
C SER A 51 10.02 -6.31 -18.27
N ARG A 52 10.86 -5.31 -18.54
CA ARG A 52 12.31 -5.37 -18.30
C ARG A 52 12.68 -5.60 -16.83
N TYR A 53 11.79 -5.25 -15.90
CA TYR A 53 11.98 -5.40 -14.46
C TYR A 53 11.46 -6.73 -13.89
N MET A 54 10.93 -7.63 -14.73
CA MET A 54 10.28 -8.88 -14.31
C MET A 54 11.14 -9.75 -13.37
N ASN A 55 12.45 -9.81 -13.60
CA ASN A 55 13.37 -10.63 -12.80
C ASN A 55 14.20 -9.83 -11.78
N HIS A 56 13.90 -8.55 -11.59
CA HIS A 56 14.57 -7.71 -10.61
C HIS A 56 13.91 -7.83 -9.24
N VAL A 57 14.69 -7.60 -8.17
CA VAL A 57 14.15 -7.54 -6.81
C VAL A 57 13.24 -6.32 -6.69
N LYS A 58 12.10 -6.50 -6.03
CA LYS A 58 11.16 -5.41 -5.71
C LYS A 58 11.22 -5.12 -4.22
N TYR A 59 11.05 -3.87 -3.84
CA TYR A 59 11.02 -3.50 -2.44
C TYR A 59 10.15 -2.28 -2.15
N LEU A 60 9.73 -2.17 -0.90
CA LEU A 60 9.10 -0.99 -0.33
C LEU A 60 10.15 -0.21 0.48
N CYS A 61 10.29 1.08 0.19
CA CYS A 61 11.09 2.01 0.98
C CYS A 61 10.18 2.94 1.79
N GLU A 62 10.46 3.11 3.07
CA GLU A 62 9.73 4.01 3.97
C GLU A 62 10.53 5.30 4.18
N GLY A 63 9.94 6.45 3.86
CA GLY A 63 10.56 7.75 4.03
C GLY A 63 10.30 8.69 2.87
N GLN A 64 10.25 9.98 3.17
CA GLN A 64 10.02 11.03 2.17
C GLN A 64 11.23 11.20 1.24
N ASP A 65 12.44 11.19 1.79
CA ASP A 65 13.67 11.43 1.02
C ASP A 65 14.20 10.12 0.42
N TRP A 66 14.22 10.06 -0.92
CA TRP A 66 14.70 8.90 -1.69
C TRP A 66 16.07 8.36 -1.22
N ASN A 67 17.03 9.25 -0.97
CA ASN A 67 18.40 8.88 -0.60
C ASN A 67 18.52 8.36 0.84
N PHE A 68 17.50 8.58 1.68
CA PHE A 68 17.55 8.27 3.12
C PHE A 68 16.37 7.39 3.56
N CYS A 69 15.55 6.91 2.62
CA CYS A 69 14.44 6.03 2.95
C CYS A 69 14.97 4.70 3.51
N SER A 70 14.20 4.09 4.40
CA SER A 70 14.53 2.84 5.06
C SER A 70 13.87 1.66 4.33
N TYR A 71 14.62 0.58 4.10
CA TYR A 71 14.06 -0.64 3.50
C TYR A 71 13.03 -1.29 4.44
N ALA A 72 11.76 -1.28 4.04
CA ALA A 72 10.68 -1.89 4.81
C ALA A 72 10.55 -3.40 4.52
N VAL A 73 10.53 -3.79 3.24
CA VAL A 73 10.46 -5.20 2.82
C VAL A 73 11.00 -5.38 1.40
N LYS A 74 11.64 -6.52 1.10
CA LYS A 74 12.06 -6.92 -0.26
C LYS A 74 11.54 -8.29 -0.64
N THR A 75 11.37 -8.57 -1.93
CA THR A 75 10.97 -9.91 -2.43
C THR A 75 11.98 -11.01 -2.07
N ASN A 76 13.26 -10.67 -1.93
CA ASN A 76 14.33 -11.59 -1.50
C ASN A 76 14.69 -11.50 0.00
N LYS A 77 14.10 -10.54 0.73
CA LYS A 77 14.38 -10.32 2.15
C LYS A 77 13.06 -9.94 2.85
N PRO A 78 12.27 -10.93 3.29
CA PRO A 78 10.98 -10.68 3.90
C PRO A 78 11.11 -10.03 5.28
N ASP A 79 10.11 -9.23 5.64
CA ASP A 79 9.96 -8.68 6.98
C ASP A 79 9.46 -9.78 7.93
N ARG A 80 10.20 -10.00 9.02
CA ARG A 80 9.87 -11.01 10.03
C ARG A 80 8.91 -10.51 11.10
N SER A 81 8.68 -9.20 11.19
CA SER A 81 7.74 -8.62 12.15
C SER A 81 6.27 -8.80 11.73
N GLY A 82 6.03 -9.09 10.44
CA GLY A 82 4.68 -9.19 9.87
C GLY A 82 4.02 -7.84 9.62
N LYS A 83 4.72 -6.72 9.86
CA LYS A 83 4.21 -5.37 9.58
C LYS A 83 4.10 -5.14 8.08
N TYR A 84 5.06 -5.64 7.31
CA TYR A 84 5.10 -5.51 5.86
C TYR A 84 5.05 -6.87 5.19
N SER A 85 4.35 -6.96 4.07
CA SER A 85 4.50 -8.09 3.14
C SER A 85 4.60 -7.60 1.71
N ILE A 86 5.19 -8.43 0.85
CA ILE A 86 5.36 -8.14 -0.57
C ILE A 86 5.14 -9.42 -1.37
N SER A 87 4.44 -9.29 -2.48
CA SER A 87 4.24 -10.35 -3.47
C SER A 87 4.49 -9.77 -4.85
N ASP A 88 5.11 -10.53 -5.75
CA ASP A 88 5.41 -10.12 -7.13
C ASP A 88 4.67 -11.02 -8.11
N ASP A 89 3.60 -10.52 -8.72
CA ASP A 89 2.93 -11.17 -9.84
C ASP A 89 3.63 -10.78 -11.14
N LYS A 90 4.48 -11.69 -11.62
CA LYS A 90 5.27 -11.48 -12.84
C LYS A 90 4.46 -11.53 -14.13
N MET A 91 3.29 -12.19 -14.12
CA MET A 91 2.44 -12.30 -15.29
C MET A 91 1.76 -10.95 -15.55
N GLU A 92 1.17 -10.38 -14.50
CA GLU A 92 0.51 -9.08 -14.54
C GLU A 92 1.51 -7.91 -14.43
N LYS A 93 2.76 -8.20 -14.04
CA LYS A 93 3.83 -7.20 -13.81
C LYS A 93 3.45 -6.20 -12.73
N ILE A 94 2.88 -6.74 -11.66
CA ILE A 94 2.43 -5.98 -10.49
C ILE A 94 3.01 -6.63 -9.26
N PHE A 95 3.84 -5.90 -8.52
CA PHE A 95 4.12 -6.30 -7.16
C PHE A 95 3.19 -5.54 -6.21
N THR A 96 2.66 -6.26 -5.23
CA THR A 96 1.75 -5.70 -4.22
C THR A 96 2.47 -5.68 -2.90
N VAL A 97 2.51 -4.50 -2.27
CA VAL A 97 3.00 -4.34 -0.90
C VAL A 97 1.81 -4.20 0.04
N THR A 98 1.82 -4.91 1.15
CA THR A 98 0.81 -4.79 2.19
C THR A 98 1.43 -4.21 3.43
N ILE A 99 0.81 -3.18 4.00
CA ILE A 99 1.22 -2.55 5.24
C ILE A 99 0.14 -2.84 6.29
N ASN A 100 0.52 -3.55 7.35
CA ASN A 100 -0.37 -3.99 8.41
C ASN A 100 -0.34 -3.07 9.63
N GLN A 101 -1.45 -3.09 10.38
CA GLN A 101 -1.56 -2.44 11.70
C GLN A 101 -1.09 -0.99 11.69
N LEU A 102 -1.67 -0.19 10.78
CA LEU A 102 -1.23 1.17 10.56
C LEU A 102 -1.40 2.06 11.80
N THR A 103 -0.30 2.68 12.21
CA THR A 103 -0.28 3.65 13.31
C THR A 103 -0.87 4.99 12.88
N ASN A 104 -1.29 5.85 13.81
CA ASN A 104 -1.77 7.22 13.54
C ASN A 104 -0.64 8.16 13.03
N LYS A 105 0.05 7.79 11.96
CA LYS A 105 1.15 8.54 11.35
C LYS A 105 1.02 8.45 9.83
N ASN A 106 1.01 9.62 9.20
CA ASN A 106 1.15 9.70 7.75
C ASN A 106 2.59 9.41 7.38
N THR A 107 2.79 8.66 6.31
CA THR A 107 4.11 8.20 5.88
C THR A 107 4.21 8.18 4.37
N ASP A 108 5.30 8.71 3.84
CA ASP A 108 5.67 8.58 2.44
C ASP A 108 6.39 7.24 2.21
N TYR A 109 6.03 6.57 1.12
CA TYR A 109 6.60 5.31 0.72
C TYR A 109 7.02 5.34 -0.75
N TRP A 110 7.95 4.46 -1.11
CA TRP A 110 8.41 4.26 -2.47
C TRP A 110 8.27 2.79 -2.84
N CYS A 111 7.63 2.55 -3.97
CA CYS A 111 7.69 1.26 -4.65
C CYS A 111 8.89 1.24 -5.58
N VAL A 112 9.79 0.28 -5.37
CA VAL A 112 11.11 0.31 -6.01
C VAL A 112 11.47 -1.02 -6.65
N VAL A 113 12.19 -0.93 -7.76
CA VAL A 113 12.92 -2.02 -8.41
C VAL A 113 14.41 -1.80 -8.19
N GLU A 114 15.08 -2.81 -7.65
CA GLU A 114 16.53 -2.83 -7.44
C GLU A 114 17.25 -3.17 -8.75
N ILE A 115 18.16 -2.30 -9.19
CA ILE A 115 18.92 -2.47 -10.45
C ILE A 115 20.35 -2.91 -10.14
N ASN A 116 20.67 -4.13 -10.54
CA ASN A 116 22.02 -4.68 -10.36
C ASN A 116 23.05 -3.84 -11.14
N GLY A 117 23.97 -3.20 -10.41
CA GLY A 117 25.04 -2.39 -11.00
C GLY A 117 24.59 -1.03 -11.56
N GLY A 118 23.40 -0.55 -11.18
CA GLY A 118 22.86 0.74 -11.60
C GLY A 118 22.11 1.46 -10.48
N SER A 119 21.44 2.56 -10.83
CA SER A 119 20.54 3.28 -9.92
C SER A 119 19.16 2.62 -9.90
N ASP A 120 18.62 2.43 -8.70
CA ASP A 120 17.29 1.89 -8.50
C ASP A 120 16.21 2.83 -9.09
N HIS A 121 15.09 2.24 -9.51
CA HIS A 121 13.96 2.97 -10.07
C HIS A 121 12.75 2.85 -9.15
N GLY A 122 12.14 3.96 -8.78
CA GLY A 122 11.01 3.98 -7.84
C GLY A 122 9.95 5.01 -8.17
N GLU A 123 8.73 4.77 -7.69
CA GLU A 123 7.63 5.73 -7.69
C GLU A 123 7.07 5.86 -6.27
N SER A 124 6.73 7.09 -5.89
CA SER A 124 6.33 7.42 -4.52
C SER A 124 4.82 7.44 -4.33
N PHE A 125 4.37 7.14 -3.11
CA PHE A 125 3.00 7.33 -2.70
C PHE A 125 2.90 7.80 -1.25
N GLN A 126 1.88 8.63 -0.99
CA GLN A 126 1.57 9.13 0.34
C GLN A 126 0.53 8.24 1.02
N LEU A 127 0.88 7.70 2.18
CA LEU A 127 -0.08 7.03 3.05
C LEU A 127 -0.58 8.01 4.10
N LEU A 128 -1.89 8.27 4.06
CA LEU A 128 -2.59 9.09 5.03
C LEU A 128 -3.37 8.19 5.99
N VAL A 129 -3.07 8.30 7.29
CA VAL A 129 -3.78 7.56 8.31
C VAL A 129 -4.78 8.47 9.00
N THR A 130 -6.06 8.21 8.78
CA THR A 130 -7.13 8.90 9.48
C THR A 130 -7.42 8.18 10.78
N SER A 131 -7.46 8.90 11.91
CA SER A 131 -8.03 8.35 13.12
C SER A 131 -9.50 8.05 12.85
N GLY A 132 -9.90 6.79 13.06
CA GLY A 132 -11.31 6.47 13.10
C GLY A 132 -11.91 7.36 14.17
N LYS A 133 -12.84 8.25 13.81
CA LYS A 133 -13.66 8.91 14.81
C LYS A 133 -14.33 7.77 15.57
N TYR A 134 -13.84 7.46 16.76
CA TYR A 134 -14.64 6.76 17.74
C TYR A 134 -15.86 7.67 17.88
N LEU A 135 -16.95 7.36 17.20
CA LEU A 135 -18.24 7.88 17.59
C LEU A 135 -18.35 7.41 19.04
N SER A 136 -18.15 8.36 19.95
CA SER A 136 -18.46 8.17 21.35
C SER A 136 -19.94 7.88 21.39
N PHE A 137 -20.31 6.60 21.27
CA PHE A 137 -21.62 6.17 21.70
C PHE A 137 -21.73 6.62 23.16
N PRO A 138 -22.74 7.42 23.54
CA PRO A 138 -22.95 7.74 24.93
C PRO A 138 -22.99 6.42 25.71
N LYS A 139 -22.22 6.34 26.81
CA LYS A 139 -22.13 5.17 27.70
C LYS A 139 -23.48 4.88 28.36
N SER A 140 -24.48 4.40 27.61
CA SER A 140 -25.83 4.15 28.14
C SER A 140 -26.52 2.88 27.63
N CYS A 141 -25.86 2.01 26.85
CA CYS A 141 -26.39 0.66 26.62
C CYS A 141 -25.45 -0.38 27.25
N ALA A 142 -25.54 -0.52 28.57
CA ALA A 142 -25.20 -1.78 29.21
C ALA A 142 -26.26 -2.80 28.76
N VAL A 143 -25.85 -3.85 28.06
CA VAL A 143 -26.73 -4.99 27.74
C VAL A 143 -27.07 -5.68 29.06
N GLN A 144 -28.31 -5.53 29.52
CA GLN A 144 -28.82 -6.30 30.65
C GLN A 144 -29.02 -7.75 30.18
N LYS A 145 -28.29 -8.68 30.80
CA LYS A 145 -28.56 -10.12 30.68
C LYS A 145 -29.95 -10.37 31.27
N GLN A 146 -30.94 -10.67 30.43
CA GLN A 146 -32.15 -11.34 30.88
C GLN A 146 -31.84 -12.85 30.85
N ILE A 147 -31.65 -13.43 32.02
CA ILE A 147 -31.66 -14.88 32.21
C ILE A 147 -33.14 -15.28 32.16
N PHE A 148 -33.48 -16.19 31.25
CA PHE A 148 -34.64 -17.07 31.37
C PHE A 148 -34.12 -18.50 31.40
#